data_AF-A0A968LMB2-F1
#
_entry.id   AF-A0A968LMB2-F1
#
_cell.length_a   1.000
_cell.length_b   1.000
_cell.length_c   1.000
_cell.angle_alpha   90.00
_cell.angle_beta   90.00
_cell.angle_gamma   90.00
#
_symmetry.space_group_name_H-M   'P 1'
#
loop_
_entity.id
_entity.type
_entity.pdbx_description
1 polymer ?
#
loop_
_entity_poly.entity_id
_entity_poly.type
_entity_poly.pdbx_seq_one_letter_code
_entity_poly.pdbx_strand_id
1 'polypeptide(L)'
;MDWNPNGDITRMTDLGSGVYEFVAAFPKGSYEYKVARGGSWAENYGAGFEKEGANIALNVPVDNTVVRFVVDFNAKTVKDSINHPADVKAPATAPARAAVAAKPSTGPVQVVNIQLARGMTARDITGFMELKIDGDLDRTVYAREFLNDKQFWYSGDDLGSRWSAKSTTFKVWSPVASSVELFLFDNVVDGPSEILDMKRGSAGVWYLTAPGDLHGRYYQYRFKSYNEIRVAADINGYAASQDSKRSVVVNLSRTNPRGWSTPKSTNRPQTESIIYEMHVRDFTIDPSSGVKPEWRGEYLG
;
A
#
# COMPACT_ATOMS: atom_id res chain seq x y z
N MET A 1 -8.99 21.86 7.45
CA MET A 1 -8.73 22.66 8.67
C MET A 1 -7.37 22.26 9.18
N ASP A 2 -6.44 23.20 9.16
CA ASP A 2 -4.98 23.03 9.09
C ASP A 2 -4.26 22.97 10.45
N TRP A 3 -5.00 22.66 11.52
CA TRP A 3 -4.48 22.61 12.90
C TRP A 3 -4.42 21.18 13.42
N ASN A 4 -3.58 20.36 12.79
CA ASN A 4 -3.36 18.96 13.19
C ASN A 4 -2.02 18.80 13.94
N PRO A 5 -2.03 18.64 15.27
CA PRO A 5 -0.82 18.46 16.07
C PRO A 5 -0.18 17.07 15.86
N ASN A 6 -0.87 16.17 15.14
CA ASN A 6 -0.44 14.81 14.79
C ASN A 6 -0.10 14.67 13.30
N GLY A 7 0.35 15.75 12.65
CA GLY A 7 0.74 15.74 11.24
C GLY A 7 2.22 15.40 11.06
N ASP A 8 2.52 14.37 10.26
CA ASP A 8 3.91 13.97 9.97
C ASP A 8 4.68 14.96 9.07
N ILE A 9 3.95 15.84 8.36
CA ILE A 9 4.51 16.79 7.38
C ILE A 9 5.25 17.98 8.01
N THR A 10 4.88 18.38 9.23
CA THR A 10 5.44 19.53 9.95
C THR A 10 6.18 19.10 11.22
N ARG A 11 6.48 17.79 11.34
CA ARG A 11 7.24 17.24 12.46
C ARG A 11 8.63 17.88 12.52
N MET A 12 8.94 18.47 13.66
CA MET A 12 10.26 19.06 13.91
C MET A 12 11.32 17.96 14.10
N THR A 13 12.51 18.17 13.53
CA THR A 13 13.72 17.35 13.66
C THR A 13 14.40 17.64 14.99
N ASP A 14 14.72 16.61 15.76
CA ASP A 14 15.47 16.72 17.01
C ASP A 14 16.94 17.04 16.71
N LEU A 15 17.44 18.16 17.25
CA LEU A 15 18.84 18.56 17.15
C LEU A 15 19.66 18.15 18.38
N GLY A 16 19.02 17.50 19.37
CA GLY A 16 19.60 17.12 20.65
C GLY A 16 19.32 18.17 21.74
N SER A 17 19.51 17.76 23.00
CA SER A 17 19.41 18.65 24.18
C SER A 17 18.11 19.45 24.26
N GLY A 18 16.97 18.87 23.88
CA GLY A 18 15.67 19.54 23.95
C GLY A 18 15.43 20.63 22.90
N VAL A 19 16.25 20.69 21.84
CA VAL A 19 16.10 21.63 20.73
C VAL A 19 15.58 20.90 19.50
N TYR A 20 14.56 21.44 18.85
CA TYR A 20 13.96 20.86 17.64
C TYR A 20 13.81 21.93 16.55
N GLU A 21 13.91 21.53 15.28
CA GLU A 21 13.75 22.43 14.14
C GLU A 21 12.83 21.91 13.03
N PHE A 22 12.21 22.81 12.29
CA PHE A 22 11.53 22.47 11.03
C PHE A 22 11.90 23.48 9.96
N VAL A 23 12.19 23.02 8.74
CA VAL A 23 12.54 23.88 7.61
C VAL A 23 11.68 23.53 6.41
N ALA A 24 10.99 24.52 5.85
CA ALA A 24 10.22 24.35 4.63
C ALA A 24 10.16 25.65 3.81
N ALA A 25 9.85 25.52 2.52
CA ALA A 25 9.54 26.64 1.66
C ALA A 25 8.04 26.94 1.71
N PHE A 26 7.68 28.22 1.87
CA PHE A 26 6.28 28.66 1.96
C PHE A 26 5.90 29.56 0.78
N PRO A 27 4.68 29.44 0.25
CA PRO A 27 4.08 30.50 -0.57
C PRO A 27 4.00 31.83 0.20
N LYS A 28 3.88 32.93 -0.54
CA LYS A 28 3.60 34.25 0.04
C LYS A 28 2.24 34.20 0.74
N GLY A 29 2.18 34.73 1.96
CA GLY A 29 0.92 34.80 2.70
C GLY A 29 1.10 35.07 4.17
N SER A 30 -0.03 35.24 4.86
CA SER A 30 -0.11 35.31 6.31
C SER A 30 -0.53 33.96 6.87
N TYR A 31 0.24 33.48 7.83
CA TYR A 31 0.05 32.20 8.49
C TYR A 31 0.04 32.40 10.01
N GLU A 32 -0.46 31.41 10.71
CA GLU A 32 -0.33 31.29 12.15
C GLU A 32 0.15 29.89 12.50
N TYR A 33 0.94 29.76 13.57
CA TYR A 33 1.42 28.46 14.02
C TYR A 33 1.55 28.36 15.54
N LYS A 34 1.66 27.12 16.01
CA LYS A 34 1.99 26.71 17.37
C LYS A 34 2.84 25.46 17.32
N VAL A 35 3.56 25.16 18.41
CA VAL A 35 4.30 23.90 18.55
C VAL A 35 3.52 22.98 19.47
N ALA A 36 3.14 21.80 19.01
CA ALA A 36 2.51 20.76 19.82
C ALA A 36 3.50 19.63 20.11
N ARG A 37 3.48 19.11 21.34
CA ARG A 37 4.30 18.00 21.80
C ARG A 37 3.42 16.77 22.06
N GLY A 38 3.91 15.61 21.65
CA GLY A 38 3.21 14.33 21.89
C GLY A 38 2.04 14.05 20.94
N GLY A 39 1.96 14.74 19.80
CA GLY A 39 0.95 14.43 18.77
C GLY A 39 -0.48 14.81 19.13
N SER A 40 -0.68 15.66 20.15
CA SER A 40 -2.00 16.13 20.58
C SER A 40 -1.91 17.58 21.07
N TRP A 41 -3.06 18.22 21.26
CA TRP A 41 -3.11 19.57 21.83
C TRP A 41 -2.90 19.60 23.36
N ALA A 42 -2.74 18.44 24.04
CA ALA A 42 -2.59 18.36 25.49
C ALA A 42 -1.32 19.08 26.02
N GLU A 43 -0.29 19.16 25.19
CA GLU A 43 0.92 19.94 25.46
C GLU A 43 1.26 20.74 24.20
N ASN A 44 0.97 22.04 24.20
CA ASN A 44 1.28 22.92 23.07
C ASN A 44 1.77 24.28 23.56
N TYR A 45 2.58 24.93 22.75
CA TYR A 45 3.28 26.17 23.06
C TYR A 45 3.02 27.20 21.95
N GLY A 46 2.49 28.34 22.37
CA GLY A 46 2.20 29.48 21.52
C GLY A 46 3.25 30.59 21.67
N ALA A 47 2.83 31.83 21.43
CA ALA A 47 3.63 33.02 21.63
C ALA A 47 4.28 33.02 23.03
N GLY A 48 5.56 33.39 23.10
CA GLY A 48 6.30 33.42 24.36
C GLY A 48 6.60 32.03 24.98
N PHE A 49 6.40 30.93 24.25
CA PHE A 49 6.48 29.57 24.79
C PHE A 49 5.45 29.32 25.92
N GLU A 50 4.34 30.05 25.91
CA GLU A 50 3.27 29.82 26.87
C GLU A 50 2.52 28.53 26.54
N LYS A 51 2.32 27.66 27.55
CA LYS A 51 1.50 26.47 27.39
C LYS A 51 0.07 26.91 27.09
N GLU A 52 -0.50 26.39 26.00
CA GLU A 52 -1.81 26.80 25.47
C GLU A 52 -1.91 28.29 25.10
N GLY A 53 -0.77 29.01 25.02
CA GLY A 53 -0.70 30.46 24.74
C GLY A 53 -1.20 30.87 23.36
N ALA A 54 -1.16 32.15 23.01
CA ALA A 54 -1.70 32.64 21.73
C ALA A 54 -0.99 32.04 20.49
N ASN A 55 -1.64 32.02 19.33
CA ASN A 55 -1.00 31.63 18.07
C ASN A 55 0.14 32.60 17.70
N ILE A 56 1.18 32.11 17.03
CA ILE A 56 2.30 32.93 16.54
C ILE A 56 2.04 33.29 15.08
N ALA A 57 1.98 34.58 14.77
CA ALA A 57 1.80 35.07 13.41
C ALA A 57 3.10 34.93 12.59
N LEU A 58 2.98 34.53 11.33
CA LEU A 58 4.09 34.40 10.38
C LEU A 58 3.68 35.02 9.04
N ASN A 59 4.34 36.12 8.65
CA ASN A 59 4.07 36.80 7.38
C ASN A 59 5.17 36.49 6.38
N VAL A 60 4.87 35.61 5.42
CA VAL A 60 5.80 35.19 4.38
C VAL A 60 5.79 36.21 3.23
N PRO A 61 6.93 36.87 2.93
CA PRO A 61 6.94 38.04 2.05
C PRO A 61 6.80 37.71 0.56
N VAL A 62 7.34 36.57 0.12
CA VAL A 62 7.37 36.13 -1.29
C VAL A 62 7.25 34.60 -1.38
N ASP A 63 6.84 34.10 -2.54
CA ASP A 63 6.73 32.66 -2.79
C ASP A 63 8.08 31.95 -2.65
N ASN A 64 8.02 30.70 -2.18
CA ASN A 64 9.17 29.84 -1.93
C ASN A 64 10.17 30.39 -0.89
N THR A 65 9.75 31.29 0.00
CA THR A 65 10.58 31.71 1.13
C THR A 65 10.86 30.52 2.03
N VAL A 66 12.15 30.19 2.22
CA VAL A 66 12.57 29.13 3.14
C VAL A 66 12.50 29.68 4.56
N VAL A 67 11.71 29.03 5.40
CA VAL A 67 11.53 29.40 6.81
C VAL A 67 12.06 28.26 7.68
N ARG A 68 12.85 28.61 8.69
CA ARG A 68 13.30 27.71 9.75
C ARG A 68 12.58 28.06 11.05
N PHE A 69 11.92 27.08 11.64
CA PHE A 69 11.30 27.14 12.96
C PHE A 69 12.18 26.39 13.94
N VAL A 70 12.36 26.92 15.15
CA VAL A 70 13.14 26.30 16.22
C VAL A 70 12.35 26.38 17.52
N VAL A 71 12.26 25.26 18.23
CA VAL A 71 11.76 25.22 19.61
C VAL A 71 12.88 24.70 20.50
N ASP A 72 13.11 25.37 21.62
CA ASP A 72 14.06 24.96 22.65
C ASP A 72 13.31 24.81 23.97
N PHE A 73 13.19 23.57 24.45
CA PHE A 73 12.47 23.24 25.68
C PHE A 73 13.27 23.57 26.95
N ASN A 74 14.59 23.69 26.86
CA ASN A 74 15.44 24.08 27.97
C ASN A 74 15.44 25.61 28.14
N ALA A 75 15.61 26.33 27.04
CA ALA A 75 15.52 27.79 27.01
C ALA A 75 14.08 28.31 27.05
N LYS A 76 13.08 27.42 26.86
CA LYS A 76 11.65 27.75 26.79
C LYS A 76 11.37 28.81 25.72
N THR A 77 11.75 28.52 24.48
CA THR A 77 11.52 29.44 23.35
C THR A 77 10.91 28.74 22.14
N VAL A 78 10.05 29.45 21.40
CA VAL A 78 9.60 29.11 20.04
C VAL A 78 9.98 30.29 19.15
N LYS A 79 10.79 30.05 18.11
CA LYS A 79 11.28 31.09 17.20
C LYS A 79 11.19 30.62 15.75
N ASP A 80 11.12 31.57 14.84
CA ASP A 80 11.20 31.34 13.40
C ASP A 80 12.14 32.37 12.75
N SER A 81 12.67 32.02 11.58
CA SER A 81 13.67 32.83 10.88
C SER A 81 13.13 34.15 10.31
N ILE A 82 11.81 34.36 10.23
CA ILE A 82 11.21 35.59 9.73
C ILE A 82 11.06 36.60 10.88
N ASN A 83 10.46 36.18 11.99
CA ASN A 83 10.24 37.05 13.14
C ASN A 83 11.50 37.21 14.01
N HIS A 84 12.43 36.26 13.95
CA HIS A 84 13.67 36.25 14.75
C HIS A 84 14.94 36.05 13.90
N PRO A 85 15.21 36.91 12.89
CA PRO A 85 16.28 36.70 11.91
C PRO A 85 17.71 36.84 12.49
N ALA A 86 17.86 37.40 13.68
CA ALA A 86 19.11 37.45 14.43
C ALA A 86 19.43 36.12 15.13
N ASP A 87 18.38 35.41 15.58
CA ASP A 87 18.51 34.20 16.40
C ASP A 87 18.41 32.92 15.55
N VAL A 88 17.59 32.93 14.50
CA VAL A 88 17.32 31.77 13.65
C VAL A 88 17.62 32.13 12.20
N LYS A 89 18.67 31.51 11.65
CA LYS A 89 19.00 31.63 10.22
C LYS A 89 18.33 30.52 9.42
N ALA A 90 17.54 30.90 8.42
CA ALA A 90 17.06 29.97 7.40
C ALA A 90 18.21 29.54 6.48
N PRO A 91 18.26 28.27 6.06
CA PRO A 91 19.20 27.83 5.03
C PRO A 91 18.80 28.38 3.65
N ALA A 92 19.74 28.38 2.71
CA ALA A 92 19.52 28.87 1.34
C ALA A 92 18.48 28.03 0.55
N THR A 93 18.30 26.76 0.92
CA THR A 93 17.37 25.83 0.27
C THR A 93 16.64 24.99 1.32
N ALA A 94 15.35 24.71 1.09
CA ALA A 94 14.61 23.76 1.91
C ALA A 94 15.09 22.31 1.64
N PRO A 95 15.14 21.44 2.66
CA PRO A 95 15.52 20.04 2.49
C PRO A 95 14.50 19.28 1.62
N ALA A 96 14.98 18.29 0.84
CA ALA A 96 14.23 17.53 -0.17
C ALA A 96 13.08 16.64 0.36
N ARG A 97 12.69 16.77 1.63
CA ARG A 97 11.75 15.87 2.33
C ARG A 97 10.27 16.26 2.22
N ALA A 98 9.93 17.39 1.60
CA ALA A 98 8.56 17.88 1.62
C ALA A 98 7.69 17.34 0.48
N ALA A 99 7.00 16.21 0.69
CA ALA A 99 5.77 15.85 -0.05
C ALA A 99 4.87 14.84 0.70
N VAL A 100 3.64 15.32 0.98
CA VAL A 100 2.32 14.66 1.12
C VAL A 100 2.08 13.65 2.27
N ALA A 101 1.14 14.02 3.16
CA ALA A 101 0.74 13.29 4.36
C ALA A 101 -0.10 12.03 4.09
N ALA A 102 0.24 10.93 4.77
CA ALA A 102 -0.62 9.76 5.00
C ALA A 102 -0.83 9.53 6.52
N LYS A 103 -1.93 8.87 6.92
CA LYS A 103 -2.40 8.76 8.32
C LYS A 103 -1.52 7.86 9.24
N PRO A 104 -1.47 8.12 10.57
CA PRO A 104 -0.43 7.63 11.48
C PRO A 104 -0.88 6.59 12.54
N SER A 105 0.10 5.99 13.24
CA SER A 105 -0.08 5.19 14.47
C SER A 105 0.71 5.80 15.66
N THR A 106 0.29 5.49 16.89
CA THR A 106 0.63 6.18 18.14
C THR A 106 1.93 5.69 18.79
N GLY A 107 3.01 6.48 18.69
CA GLY A 107 4.31 6.31 19.39
C GLY A 107 5.42 7.10 18.68
N PRO A 108 6.57 7.45 19.31
CA PRO A 108 7.67 8.09 18.61
C PRO A 108 8.30 7.11 17.60
N VAL A 109 7.86 7.19 16.33
CA VAL A 109 8.51 6.47 15.24
C VAL A 109 9.84 7.17 14.94
N GLN A 110 10.95 6.58 15.36
CA GLN A 110 12.28 6.90 14.84
C GLN A 110 12.45 6.18 13.50
N VAL A 111 12.69 6.93 12.42
CA VAL A 111 13.01 6.36 11.10
C VAL A 111 14.51 6.52 10.90
N VAL A 112 15.20 5.40 10.77
CA VAL A 112 16.63 5.36 10.45
C VAL A 112 16.75 4.89 9.00
N ASN A 113 17.43 5.70 8.17
CA ASN A 113 17.80 5.30 6.82
C ASN A 113 19.18 4.65 6.87
N ILE A 114 19.27 3.39 6.46
CA ILE A 114 20.51 2.63 6.47
C ILE A 114 20.99 2.50 5.03
N GLN A 115 22.17 3.06 4.74
CA GLN A 115 22.84 2.87 3.47
C GLN A 115 23.70 1.62 3.54
N LEU A 116 23.41 0.64 2.68
CA LEU A 116 24.24 -0.55 2.55
C LEU A 116 25.53 -0.23 1.80
N ALA A 117 26.63 -0.87 2.19
CA ALA A 117 27.94 -0.69 1.55
C ALA A 117 27.97 -1.16 0.09
N ARG A 118 27.09 -2.09 -0.28
CA ARG A 118 26.81 -2.50 -1.66
C ARG A 118 25.32 -2.44 -1.96
N GLY A 119 24.98 -2.21 -3.22
CA GLY A 119 23.61 -2.36 -3.70
C GLY A 119 23.09 -3.79 -3.50
N MET A 120 21.79 -3.91 -3.27
CA MET A 120 21.10 -5.20 -3.22
C MET A 120 20.81 -5.72 -4.63
N THR A 121 20.83 -7.04 -4.77
CA THR A 121 20.45 -7.77 -5.99
C THR A 121 19.09 -8.42 -5.85
N ALA A 122 18.48 -8.84 -6.96
CA ALA A 122 17.25 -9.65 -6.93
C ALA A 122 17.37 -10.96 -6.14
N ARG A 123 18.59 -11.51 -6.01
CA ARG A 123 18.80 -12.72 -5.20
C ARG A 123 18.83 -12.40 -3.71
N ASP A 124 19.38 -11.26 -3.32
CA ASP A 124 19.47 -10.85 -1.91
C ASP A 124 18.07 -10.75 -1.27
N ILE A 125 17.09 -10.21 -1.99
CA ILE A 125 15.70 -10.06 -1.47
C ILE A 125 14.93 -11.37 -1.31
N THR A 126 15.44 -12.48 -1.84
CA THR A 126 14.86 -13.82 -1.59
C THR A 126 15.39 -14.43 -0.30
N GLY A 127 16.51 -13.94 0.19
CA GLY A 127 17.08 -14.32 1.48
C GLY A 127 16.34 -13.66 2.64
N PHE A 128 16.50 -14.23 3.83
CA PHE A 128 16.09 -13.58 5.06
C PHE A 128 17.10 -12.48 5.41
N MET A 129 16.60 -11.24 5.54
CA MET A 129 17.39 -10.10 5.97
C MET A 129 16.84 -9.58 7.28
N GLU A 130 17.75 -9.35 8.21
CA GLU A 130 17.46 -8.87 9.54
C GLU A 130 18.36 -7.68 9.84
N LEU A 131 17.76 -6.63 10.35
CA LEU A 131 18.48 -5.52 10.95
C LEU A 131 18.65 -5.83 12.43
N LYS A 132 19.90 -5.81 12.90
CA LYS A 132 20.25 -5.91 14.31
C LYS A 132 20.87 -4.61 14.78
N ILE A 133 20.35 -4.05 15.86
CA ILE A 133 20.91 -2.85 16.51
C ILE A 133 21.13 -3.22 17.98
N ASP A 134 22.40 -3.26 18.40
CA ASP A 134 22.85 -3.48 19.78
C ASP A 134 22.14 -4.62 20.55
N GLY A 135 21.69 -5.67 19.83
CA GLY A 135 21.08 -6.88 20.39
C GLY A 135 19.62 -6.80 20.85
N ASP A 136 19.07 -5.59 21.00
CA ASP A 136 17.72 -5.38 21.58
C ASP A 136 16.61 -5.20 20.52
N LEU A 137 16.96 -4.92 19.26
CA LEU A 137 16.00 -4.64 18.20
C LEU A 137 16.26 -5.40 16.91
N ASP A 138 16.03 -6.71 16.94
CA ASP A 138 15.98 -7.52 15.73
C ASP A 138 14.70 -7.24 14.94
N ARG A 139 14.86 -6.89 13.66
CA ARG A 139 13.74 -6.56 12.75
C ARG A 139 13.95 -7.19 11.38
N THR A 140 12.95 -7.91 10.90
CA THR A 140 12.88 -8.36 9.50
C THR A 140 12.86 -7.16 8.56
N VAL A 141 13.74 -7.17 7.57
CA VAL A 141 13.78 -6.16 6.51
C VAL A 141 12.90 -6.62 5.35
N TYR A 142 11.80 -5.91 5.10
CA TYR A 142 10.89 -6.18 3.99
C TYR A 142 11.26 -5.35 2.77
N ALA A 143 11.38 -5.99 1.61
CA ALA A 143 11.55 -5.27 0.35
C ALA A 143 10.25 -4.53 0.01
N ARG A 144 10.35 -3.20 -0.18
CA ARG A 144 9.25 -2.33 -0.60
C ARG A 144 9.64 -1.57 -1.86
N GLU A 145 10.11 -0.34 -1.72
CA GLU A 145 10.52 0.53 -2.84
C GLU A 145 11.56 -0.11 -3.77
N PHE A 146 12.39 -1.03 -3.26
CA PHE A 146 13.31 -1.82 -4.08
C PHE A 146 12.59 -2.64 -5.18
N LEU A 147 11.34 -3.06 -4.93
CA LEU A 147 10.51 -3.79 -5.89
C LEU A 147 9.93 -2.90 -7.00
N ASN A 148 10.04 -1.58 -6.89
CA ASN A 148 9.67 -0.64 -7.95
C ASN A 148 10.69 -0.59 -9.08
N ASP A 149 11.86 -1.19 -8.88
CA ASP A 149 12.92 -1.22 -9.88
C ASP A 149 12.50 -2.06 -11.10
N LYS A 150 12.90 -1.63 -12.30
CA LYS A 150 12.39 -2.19 -13.58
C LYS A 150 12.62 -3.69 -13.72
N GLN A 151 13.64 -4.21 -13.05
CA GLN A 151 13.95 -5.64 -13.03
C GLN A 151 12.82 -6.51 -12.47
N PHE A 152 11.88 -5.95 -11.69
CA PHE A 152 10.72 -6.66 -11.14
C PHE A 152 9.41 -6.39 -11.89
N TRP A 153 9.46 -5.60 -12.97
CA TRP A 153 8.29 -5.30 -13.77
C TRP A 153 7.98 -6.47 -14.69
N TYR A 154 6.87 -7.15 -14.42
CA TYR A 154 6.37 -8.18 -15.29
C TYR A 154 5.37 -7.59 -16.28
N SER A 155 5.75 -7.50 -17.55
CA SER A 155 4.90 -6.97 -18.63
C SER A 155 4.02 -8.02 -19.31
N GLY A 156 4.15 -9.30 -18.90
CA GLY A 156 3.29 -10.36 -19.42
C GLY A 156 1.87 -10.21 -18.90
N ASP A 157 0.90 -10.50 -19.76
CA ASP A 157 -0.52 -10.47 -19.43
C ASP A 157 -1.04 -11.82 -18.90
N ASP A 158 -0.14 -12.77 -18.63
CA ASP A 158 -0.46 -14.17 -18.39
C ASP A 158 -0.23 -14.64 -16.94
N LEU A 159 -0.27 -13.71 -15.97
CA LEU A 159 -0.43 -14.06 -14.56
C LEU A 159 -1.76 -14.79 -14.32
N GLY A 160 -1.81 -15.59 -13.25
CA GLY A 160 -2.96 -16.43 -12.92
C GLY A 160 -2.82 -17.86 -13.47
N SER A 161 -3.95 -18.55 -13.61
CA SER A 161 -4.04 -19.86 -14.25
C SER A 161 -4.53 -19.74 -15.70
N ARG A 162 -3.68 -20.15 -16.63
CA ARG A 162 -3.96 -20.21 -18.07
C ARG A 162 -4.24 -21.64 -18.48
N TRP A 163 -5.52 -21.97 -18.56
CA TRP A 163 -6.01 -23.28 -18.93
C TRP A 163 -5.89 -23.55 -20.43
N SER A 164 -5.60 -24.81 -20.79
CA SER A 164 -5.85 -25.41 -22.09
C SER A 164 -6.25 -26.88 -21.89
N ALA A 165 -6.80 -27.51 -22.92
CA ALA A 165 -7.20 -28.93 -22.86
C ALA A 165 -6.03 -29.91 -22.59
N LYS A 166 -4.78 -29.50 -22.86
CA LYS A 166 -3.59 -30.35 -22.69
C LYS A 166 -2.80 -30.07 -21.42
N SER A 167 -2.93 -28.86 -20.87
CA SER A 167 -2.14 -28.40 -19.72
C SER A 167 -2.68 -27.08 -19.18
N THR A 168 -2.39 -26.77 -17.92
CA THR A 168 -2.60 -25.45 -17.32
C THR A 168 -1.27 -24.86 -16.89
N THR A 169 -1.02 -23.60 -17.28
CA THR A 169 0.15 -22.84 -16.81
C THR A 169 -0.27 -21.89 -15.71
N PHE A 170 0.45 -21.93 -14.60
CA PHE A 170 0.27 -21.08 -13.42
C PHE A 170 1.40 -20.08 -13.35
N LYS A 171 1.09 -18.81 -13.12
CA LYS A 171 2.07 -17.75 -12.93
C LYS A 171 1.66 -16.81 -11.81
N VAL A 172 2.57 -16.57 -10.86
CA VAL A 172 2.34 -15.65 -9.75
C VAL A 172 3.56 -14.80 -9.47
N TRP A 173 3.37 -13.50 -9.25
CA TRP A 173 4.44 -12.57 -8.95
C TRP A 173 4.76 -12.60 -7.44
N SER A 174 5.97 -13.06 -7.10
CA SER A 174 6.46 -13.06 -5.72
C SER A 174 7.99 -12.97 -5.74
N PRO A 175 8.55 -11.78 -6.06
CA PRO A 175 9.99 -11.57 -6.24
C PRO A 175 10.81 -11.89 -5.00
N VAL A 176 10.14 -11.83 -3.86
CA VAL A 176 10.64 -11.91 -2.49
C VAL A 176 10.60 -13.35 -1.92
N ALA A 177 9.86 -14.25 -2.57
CA ALA A 177 9.83 -15.65 -2.16
C ALA A 177 11.14 -16.36 -2.52
N SER A 178 11.60 -17.23 -1.62
CA SER A 178 12.70 -18.16 -1.84
C SER A 178 12.26 -19.44 -2.55
N SER A 179 11.01 -19.87 -2.31
CA SER A 179 10.33 -20.95 -3.02
C SER A 179 8.84 -20.68 -3.10
N VAL A 180 8.21 -21.22 -4.15
CA VAL A 180 6.76 -21.25 -4.30
C VAL A 180 6.35 -22.64 -4.76
N GLU A 181 5.33 -23.19 -4.11
CA GLU A 181 4.70 -24.45 -4.49
C GLU A 181 3.25 -24.21 -4.88
N LEU A 182 2.78 -24.95 -5.88
CA LEU A 182 1.39 -25.03 -6.26
C LEU A 182 0.74 -26.20 -5.52
N PHE A 183 -0.34 -25.91 -4.80
CA PHE A 183 -1.21 -26.92 -4.22
C PHE A 183 -2.41 -27.09 -5.14
N LEU A 184 -2.68 -28.33 -5.57
CA LEU A 184 -3.89 -28.68 -6.31
C LEU A 184 -4.82 -29.51 -5.43
N PHE A 185 -6.12 -29.30 -5.56
CA PHE A 185 -7.13 -30.00 -4.78
C PHE A 185 -8.28 -30.46 -5.69
N ASP A 186 -8.86 -31.61 -5.34
CA ASP A 186 -9.98 -32.19 -6.08
C ASP A 186 -11.34 -31.69 -5.55
N ASN A 187 -11.37 -31.21 -4.30
CA ASN A 187 -12.54 -30.62 -3.67
C ASN A 187 -12.11 -29.53 -2.66
N VAL A 188 -13.05 -28.97 -1.90
CA VAL A 188 -12.83 -27.89 -0.91
C VAL A 188 -12.62 -28.37 0.52
N VAL A 189 -12.85 -29.66 0.79
CA VAL A 189 -12.83 -30.26 2.13
C VAL A 189 -11.45 -30.82 2.44
N ASP A 190 -10.92 -31.61 1.51
CA ASP A 190 -9.68 -32.35 1.70
C ASP A 190 -8.43 -31.45 1.53
N GLY A 191 -7.29 -32.00 1.96
CA GLY A 191 -5.97 -31.43 1.70
C GLY A 191 -5.58 -31.49 0.21
N PRO A 192 -4.42 -30.93 -0.15
CA PRO A 192 -3.96 -30.95 -1.54
C PRO A 192 -3.75 -32.39 -2.01
N SER A 193 -4.30 -32.73 -3.17
CA SER A 193 -4.02 -34.00 -3.84
C SER A 193 -2.66 -33.99 -4.53
N GLU A 194 -2.15 -32.81 -4.88
CA GLU A 194 -0.79 -32.64 -5.40
C GLU A 194 -0.12 -31.38 -4.84
N ILE A 195 1.19 -31.47 -4.62
CA ILE A 195 2.06 -30.36 -4.25
C ILE A 195 3.21 -30.33 -5.25
N LEU A 196 3.34 -29.24 -5.99
CA LEU A 196 4.27 -29.12 -7.11
C LEU A 196 5.17 -27.90 -6.95
N ASP A 197 6.48 -28.10 -7.00
CA ASP A 197 7.45 -27.00 -6.97
C ASP A 197 7.33 -26.13 -8.23
N MET A 198 7.23 -24.82 -8.04
CA MET A 198 7.25 -23.85 -9.14
C MET A 198 8.68 -23.40 -9.45
N LYS A 199 8.91 -23.04 -10.71
CA LYS A 199 10.19 -22.52 -11.18
C LYS A 199 10.20 -21.00 -11.09
N ARG A 200 11.34 -20.43 -10.70
CA ARG A 200 11.54 -18.98 -10.76
C ARG A 200 11.82 -18.55 -12.20
N GLY A 201 11.05 -17.58 -12.69
CA GLY A 201 11.20 -16.95 -13.98
C GLY A 201 11.76 -15.52 -13.87
N SER A 202 11.49 -14.71 -14.89
CA SER A 202 11.86 -13.29 -14.94
C SER A 202 11.02 -12.44 -14.00
N ALA A 203 11.52 -11.26 -13.64
CA ALA A 203 10.80 -10.25 -12.87
C ALA A 203 10.26 -10.70 -11.51
N GLY A 204 10.75 -11.82 -10.96
CA GLY A 204 10.23 -12.38 -9.71
C GLY A 204 8.95 -13.18 -9.85
N VAL A 205 8.54 -13.51 -11.08
CA VAL A 205 7.43 -14.43 -11.34
C VAL A 205 7.86 -15.87 -11.09
N TRP A 206 6.99 -16.61 -10.42
CA TRP A 206 7.06 -18.06 -10.28
C TRP A 206 6.08 -18.70 -11.25
N TYR A 207 6.50 -19.77 -11.92
CA TYR A 207 5.68 -20.44 -12.92
C TYR A 207 5.77 -21.97 -12.87
N LEU A 208 4.69 -22.62 -13.29
CA LEU A 208 4.61 -24.06 -13.46
C LEU A 208 3.60 -24.39 -14.57
N THR A 209 3.90 -25.36 -15.42
CA THR A 209 2.94 -25.93 -16.37
C THR A 209 2.63 -27.35 -15.95
N ALA A 210 1.41 -27.59 -15.48
CA ALA A 210 0.93 -28.91 -15.11
C ALA A 210 0.17 -29.55 -16.29
N PRO A 211 0.40 -30.83 -16.60
CA PRO A 211 -0.29 -31.50 -17.71
C PRO A 211 -1.77 -31.77 -17.39
N GLY A 212 -2.56 -31.93 -18.44
CA GLY A 212 -3.97 -32.31 -18.36
C GLY A 212 -4.96 -31.15 -18.34
N ASP A 213 -6.24 -31.50 -18.48
CA ASP A 213 -7.37 -30.61 -18.29
C ASP A 213 -7.63 -30.47 -16.79
N LEU A 214 -7.25 -29.32 -16.23
CA LEU A 214 -7.44 -29.03 -14.81
C LEU A 214 -8.70 -28.19 -14.53
N HIS A 215 -9.60 -28.03 -15.50
CA HIS A 215 -10.82 -27.24 -15.30
C HIS A 215 -11.63 -27.74 -14.09
N GLY A 216 -12.00 -26.81 -13.21
CA GLY A 216 -12.76 -27.10 -12.00
C GLY A 216 -11.91 -27.55 -10.81
N ARG A 217 -10.62 -27.83 -11.01
CA ARG A 217 -9.72 -28.09 -9.88
C ARG A 217 -9.43 -26.82 -9.10
N TYR A 218 -9.33 -26.97 -7.80
CA TYR A 218 -8.99 -25.88 -6.90
C TYR A 218 -7.48 -25.80 -6.74
N TYR A 219 -6.96 -24.61 -6.45
CA TYR A 219 -5.55 -24.41 -6.19
C TYR A 219 -5.25 -23.26 -5.22
N GLN A 220 -4.06 -23.34 -4.63
CA GLN A 220 -3.45 -22.30 -3.81
C GLN A 220 -1.94 -22.27 -4.09
N TYR A 221 -1.29 -21.18 -3.72
CA TYR A 221 0.17 -21.14 -3.67
C TYR A 221 0.66 -21.17 -2.23
N ARG A 222 1.70 -21.96 -1.97
CA ARG A 222 2.48 -21.90 -0.74
C ARG A 222 3.78 -21.15 -1.02
N PHE A 223 3.95 -20.01 -0.37
CA PHE A 223 5.13 -19.16 -0.47
C PHE A 223 6.03 -19.34 0.73
N LYS A 224 7.34 -19.46 0.51
CA LYS A 224 8.35 -19.30 1.56
C LYS A 224 9.05 -17.95 1.38
N SER A 225 8.77 -16.99 2.25
CA SER A 225 9.33 -15.63 2.19
C SER A 225 9.56 -15.09 3.59
N TYR A 226 10.67 -14.38 3.80
CA TYR A 226 11.00 -13.78 5.10
C TYR A 226 10.99 -14.79 6.27
N ASN A 227 11.50 -16.00 6.02
CA ASN A 227 11.49 -17.13 6.96
C ASN A 227 10.08 -17.60 7.42
N GLU A 228 9.03 -17.14 6.76
CA GLU A 228 7.65 -17.55 7.00
C GLU A 228 7.09 -18.33 5.81
N ILE A 229 6.14 -19.21 6.12
CA ILE A 229 5.34 -19.95 5.15
C ILE A 229 3.94 -19.35 5.14
N ARG A 230 3.47 -18.95 3.95
CA ARG A 230 2.13 -18.40 3.76
C ARG A 230 1.44 -19.17 2.64
N VAL A 231 0.17 -19.49 2.82
CA VAL A 231 -0.68 -20.10 1.79
C VAL A 231 -1.73 -19.07 1.40
N ALA A 232 -1.90 -18.84 0.10
CA ALA A 232 -2.88 -17.88 -0.40
C ALA A 232 -3.55 -18.36 -1.69
N ALA A 233 -4.78 -17.89 -1.89
CA ALA A 233 -5.44 -17.94 -3.19
C ALA A 233 -4.71 -17.07 -4.21
N ASP A 234 -4.94 -17.33 -5.50
CA ASP A 234 -4.40 -16.53 -6.59
C ASP A 234 -5.18 -15.22 -6.72
N ILE A 235 -4.46 -14.10 -6.60
CA ILE A 235 -5.01 -12.76 -6.83
C ILE A 235 -5.45 -12.54 -8.28
N ASN A 236 -4.92 -13.33 -9.22
CA ASN A 236 -5.29 -13.34 -10.64
C ASN A 236 -6.19 -14.54 -10.99
N GLY A 237 -6.79 -15.21 -10.00
CA GLY A 237 -7.71 -16.32 -10.21
C GLY A 237 -9.05 -15.86 -10.81
N TYR A 238 -9.61 -16.64 -11.73
CA TYR A 238 -10.89 -16.33 -12.38
C TYR A 238 -12.13 -16.74 -11.59
N ALA A 239 -11.97 -17.68 -10.65
CA ALA A 239 -13.04 -18.17 -9.79
C ALA A 239 -12.44 -18.67 -8.46
N ALA A 240 -13.30 -18.83 -7.46
CA ALA A 240 -12.89 -19.23 -6.11
C ALA A 240 -13.89 -20.20 -5.47
N SER A 241 -13.44 -20.88 -4.42
CA SER A 241 -14.32 -21.60 -3.49
C SER A 241 -15.30 -20.63 -2.80
N GLN A 242 -16.38 -21.16 -2.21
CA GLN A 242 -17.40 -20.36 -1.52
C GLN A 242 -16.82 -19.46 -0.41
N ASP A 243 -15.77 -19.92 0.26
CA ASP A 243 -15.06 -19.17 1.30
C ASP A 243 -13.88 -18.33 0.78
N SER A 244 -13.69 -18.29 -0.53
CA SER A 244 -12.60 -17.60 -1.25
C SER A 244 -11.17 -18.03 -0.86
N LYS A 245 -11.01 -19.12 -0.10
CA LYS A 245 -9.67 -19.58 0.32
C LYS A 245 -8.90 -20.25 -0.82
N ARG A 246 -9.59 -20.84 -1.79
CA ARG A 246 -8.97 -21.54 -2.93
C ARG A 246 -9.42 -20.89 -4.23
N SER A 247 -8.50 -20.71 -5.16
CA SER A 247 -8.83 -20.33 -6.54
C SER A 247 -9.22 -21.57 -7.34
N VAL A 248 -9.91 -21.39 -8.47
CA VAL A 248 -10.32 -22.49 -9.36
C VAL A 248 -9.75 -22.28 -10.75
N VAL A 249 -9.24 -23.34 -11.36
CA VAL A 249 -8.82 -23.32 -12.77
C VAL A 249 -10.07 -23.32 -13.65
N VAL A 250 -10.21 -22.32 -14.53
CA VAL A 250 -11.42 -22.16 -15.34
C VAL A 250 -11.09 -22.19 -16.83
N ASN A 251 -11.84 -23.00 -17.58
CA ASN A 251 -12.00 -22.81 -19.00
C ASN A 251 -13.15 -21.83 -19.21
N LEU A 252 -12.82 -20.57 -19.47
CA LEU A 252 -13.81 -19.50 -19.63
C LEU A 252 -14.75 -19.73 -20.83
N SER A 253 -14.36 -20.52 -21.84
CA SER A 253 -15.27 -20.80 -22.96
C SER A 253 -16.51 -21.60 -22.52
N ARG A 254 -16.40 -22.37 -21.42
CA ARG A 254 -17.52 -23.15 -20.85
C ARG A 254 -18.50 -22.30 -20.04
N THR A 255 -18.13 -21.06 -19.70
CA THR A 255 -18.98 -20.14 -18.92
C THR A 255 -19.82 -19.23 -19.81
N ASN A 256 -19.62 -19.27 -21.13
CA ASN A 256 -20.37 -18.48 -22.09
C ASN A 256 -21.85 -18.94 -22.13
N PRO A 257 -22.84 -18.04 -21.91
CA PRO A 257 -24.23 -18.41 -22.09
C PRO A 257 -24.56 -18.71 -23.55
N ARG A 258 -25.69 -19.37 -23.80
CA ARG A 258 -26.15 -19.66 -25.16
C ARG A 258 -26.30 -18.36 -25.95
N GLY A 259 -25.68 -18.30 -27.14
CA GLY A 259 -25.72 -17.13 -28.01
C GLY A 259 -24.76 -16.00 -27.60
N TRP A 260 -23.86 -16.24 -26.64
CA TRP A 260 -22.81 -15.30 -26.29
C TRP A 260 -21.90 -15.03 -27.50
N SER A 261 -21.88 -13.77 -27.91
CA SER A 261 -20.94 -13.22 -28.90
C SER A 261 -20.20 -12.07 -28.23
N THR A 262 -19.13 -11.57 -28.85
CA THR A 262 -18.39 -10.41 -28.35
C THR A 262 -19.39 -9.27 -28.04
N PRO A 263 -19.44 -8.76 -26.80
CA PRO A 263 -20.42 -7.76 -26.42
C PRO A 263 -20.32 -6.55 -27.35
N LYS A 264 -21.47 -6.13 -27.90
CA LYS A 264 -21.54 -4.95 -28.76
C LYS A 264 -21.33 -3.72 -27.87
N SER A 265 -20.13 -3.16 -27.89
CA SER A 265 -19.88 -1.85 -27.28
C SER A 265 -20.83 -0.82 -27.89
N THR A 266 -21.53 -0.08 -27.04
CA THR A 266 -22.21 1.14 -27.46
C THR A 266 -21.15 2.26 -27.44
N ASN A 267 -20.66 2.68 -28.61
CA ASN A 267 -19.74 3.82 -28.73
C ASN A 267 -20.44 5.18 -28.48
N ARG A 268 -21.33 5.26 -27.49
CA ARG A 268 -22.05 6.49 -27.17
C ARG A 268 -21.14 7.44 -26.39
N PRO A 269 -21.17 8.74 -26.69
CA PRO A 269 -20.49 9.73 -25.86
C PRO A 269 -20.95 9.64 -24.40
N GLN A 270 -20.03 9.86 -23.46
CA GLN A 270 -20.35 9.86 -22.03
C GLN A 270 -21.46 10.86 -21.69
N THR A 271 -21.52 12.00 -22.39
CA THR A 271 -22.55 13.03 -22.24
C THR A 271 -23.95 12.59 -22.66
N GLU A 272 -24.08 11.51 -23.42
CA GLU A 272 -25.37 10.92 -23.82
C GLU A 272 -25.77 9.73 -22.93
N SER A 273 -24.94 9.40 -21.93
CA SER A 273 -25.20 8.27 -21.02
C SER A 273 -26.03 8.73 -19.84
N ILE A 274 -27.11 8.00 -19.56
CA ILE A 274 -27.89 8.15 -18.32
C ILE A 274 -27.63 6.90 -17.48
N ILE A 275 -26.96 7.07 -16.35
CA ILE A 275 -26.54 5.97 -15.47
C ILE A 275 -27.63 5.74 -14.43
N TYR A 276 -28.06 4.48 -14.28
CA TYR A 276 -28.94 4.06 -13.20
C TYR A 276 -28.19 3.11 -12.27
N GLU A 277 -27.89 3.58 -11.06
CA GLU A 277 -27.26 2.76 -10.04
C GLU A 277 -28.27 1.77 -9.45
N MET A 278 -27.87 0.51 -9.32
CA MET A 278 -28.68 -0.54 -8.74
C MET A 278 -27.83 -1.55 -7.99
N HIS A 279 -28.41 -2.17 -6.97
CA HIS A 279 -27.83 -3.28 -6.25
C HIS A 279 -28.54 -4.58 -6.64
N VAL A 280 -27.79 -5.62 -7.05
CA VAL A 280 -28.35 -6.89 -7.55
C VAL A 280 -29.35 -7.49 -6.58
N ARG A 281 -29.03 -7.47 -5.27
CA ARG A 281 -29.93 -8.02 -4.26
C ARG A 281 -31.22 -7.21 -4.18
N ASP A 282 -31.08 -5.90 -4.01
CA ASP A 282 -32.18 -5.01 -3.63
C ASP A 282 -33.21 -4.89 -4.76
N PHE A 283 -32.75 -5.02 -6.01
CA PHE A 283 -33.59 -4.87 -7.19
C PHE A 283 -34.76 -5.87 -7.22
N THR A 284 -34.58 -7.09 -6.70
CA THR A 284 -35.58 -8.16 -6.84
C THR A 284 -35.90 -8.94 -5.56
N ILE A 285 -35.25 -8.62 -4.44
CA ILE A 285 -35.43 -9.38 -3.18
C ILE A 285 -36.85 -9.32 -2.61
N ASP A 286 -37.59 -8.23 -2.87
CA ASP A 286 -38.95 -8.06 -2.35
C ASP A 286 -39.92 -9.10 -2.96
N PRO A 287 -40.78 -9.75 -2.16
CA PRO A 287 -41.74 -10.73 -2.66
C PRO A 287 -42.70 -10.21 -3.75
N SER A 288 -42.92 -8.90 -3.81
CA SER A 288 -43.77 -8.22 -4.80
C SER A 288 -43.05 -7.88 -6.11
N SER A 289 -41.74 -8.15 -6.23
CA SER A 289 -40.94 -7.87 -7.44
C SER A 289 -41.42 -8.57 -8.71
N GLY A 290 -42.25 -9.60 -8.57
CA GLY A 290 -42.71 -10.46 -9.67
C GLY A 290 -41.67 -11.50 -10.11
N VAL A 291 -40.46 -11.48 -9.55
CA VAL A 291 -39.40 -12.46 -9.83
C VAL A 291 -39.67 -13.76 -9.07
N LYS A 292 -39.28 -14.90 -9.68
CA LYS A 292 -39.39 -16.22 -9.07
C LYS A 292 -38.61 -16.29 -7.75
N PRO A 293 -39.17 -16.88 -6.68
CA PRO A 293 -38.53 -16.91 -5.36
C PRO A 293 -37.06 -17.34 -5.37
N GLU A 294 -36.69 -18.33 -6.18
CA GLU A 294 -35.34 -18.88 -6.29
C GLU A 294 -34.32 -17.97 -7.00
N TRP A 295 -34.76 -16.90 -7.67
CA TRP A 295 -33.87 -15.95 -8.38
C TRP A 295 -33.80 -14.58 -7.69
N ARG A 296 -34.63 -14.35 -6.67
CA ARG A 296 -34.71 -13.06 -5.98
C ARG A 296 -33.38 -12.70 -5.32
N GLY A 297 -32.87 -11.54 -5.68
CA GLY A 297 -31.61 -11.00 -5.21
C GLY A 297 -30.36 -11.71 -5.71
N GLU A 298 -30.49 -12.51 -6.77
CA GLU A 298 -29.41 -13.19 -7.48
C GLU A 298 -29.25 -12.59 -8.89
N TYR A 299 -28.14 -12.88 -9.58
CA TYR A 299 -27.89 -12.34 -10.94
C TYR A 299 -28.93 -12.74 -12.01
N LEU A 300 -29.72 -13.79 -11.77
CA LEU A 300 -30.79 -14.25 -12.68
C LEU A 300 -32.16 -13.60 -12.42
N GLY A 301 -32.30 -12.87 -11.31
CA GLY A 301 -33.56 -12.24 -10.90
C GLY A 301 -33.71 -10.86 -11.50
#